data_AF-A0A1B0A631-F1
#
_entry.id   AF-A0A1B0A631-F1
#
_cell.length_a   1.000
_cell.length_b   1.000
_cell.length_c   1.000
_cell.angle_alpha   90.00
_cell.angle_beta   90.00
_cell.angle_gamma   90.00
#
_symmetry.space_group_name_H-M   'P 1'
#
loop_
_entity.id
_entity.type
_entity.pdbx_description
1 polymer ?
#
loop_
_entity_poly.entity_id
_entity_poly.type
_entity_poly.pdbx_seq_one_letter_code
_entity_poly.pdbx_strand_id
1 'polypeptide(L)'
;MELKIIKTLDCNLSRPLPIHFLRRFSKAAEAEDIEYATSKYFIELAIIESNMAYYKPSEIAASSLFLSLNLLRGYAKLAMGLDDSCWTPTLQWYSRYSVEHIKQPGRSLPLLLSLIHI
;
A
#
# COMPACT_ATOMS: atom_id res chain seq x y z
N MET A 1 29.35 13.31 3.91
CA MET A 1 28.12 12.84 3.19
C MET A 1 26.87 13.22 3.98
N GLU A 2 26.78 12.84 5.26
CA GLU A 2 25.64 13.15 6.16
C GLU A 2 25.25 14.63 6.22
N LEU A 3 26.18 15.53 6.57
CA LEU A 3 25.89 16.98 6.65
C LEU A 3 25.43 17.58 5.31
N LYS A 4 25.83 16.99 4.18
CA LYS A 4 25.37 17.42 2.85
C LYS A 4 23.90 17.06 2.67
N ILE A 5 23.50 15.84 3.05
CA ILE A 5 22.12 15.34 2.96
C ILE A 5 21.18 16.16 3.87
N ILE A 6 21.58 16.38 5.13
CA ILE A 6 20.76 17.13 6.09
C ILE A 6 20.55 18.57 5.63
N LYS A 7 21.61 19.22 5.11
CA LYS A 7 21.52 20.58 4.55
C LYS A 7 20.63 20.62 3.31
N THR A 8 20.70 19.62 2.41
CA THR A 8 19.83 19.60 1.21
C THR A 8 18.36 19.39 1.54
N LEU A 9 18.04 18.82 2.71
CA LEU A 9 16.67 18.60 3.18
C LEU A 9 16.19 19.71 4.11
N ASP A 10 16.97 20.79 4.32
CA ASP A 10 16.67 21.85 5.29
C ASP A 10 16.36 21.32 6.70
N CYS A 11 17.07 20.26 7.12
CA CYS A 11 16.81 19.52 8.36
C CYS A 11 15.40 18.90 8.48
N ASN A 12 14.63 18.84 7.39
CA ASN A 12 13.31 18.22 7.36
C ASN A 12 13.39 16.71 7.10
N LEU A 13 13.40 15.93 8.18
CA LEU A 13 13.40 14.47 8.14
C LEU A 13 12.00 13.85 8.36
N SER A 14 10.96 14.68 8.44
CA SER A 14 9.63 14.30 8.94
C SER A 14 8.70 13.66 7.90
N ARG A 15 9.24 13.07 6.82
CA ARG A 15 8.40 12.40 5.81
C ARG A 15 7.74 11.16 6.41
N PRO A 16 6.40 11.04 6.39
CA PRO A 16 5.72 9.90 6.98
C PRO A 16 5.97 8.62 6.16
N LEU A 17 6.36 7.55 6.84
CA LEU A 17 6.58 6.24 6.25
C LEU A 17 5.25 5.51 5.94
N PRO A 18 5.19 4.66 4.89
CA PRO A 18 3.99 3.89 4.55
C PRO A 18 3.46 3.05 5.72
N ILE A 19 4.36 2.51 6.57
CA ILE A 19 4.01 1.68 7.72
C ILE A 19 3.10 2.38 8.74
N HIS A 20 3.22 3.71 8.90
CA HIS A 20 2.36 4.46 9.81
C HIS A 20 0.91 4.50 9.31
N PHE A 21 0.72 4.62 8.00
CA PHE A 21 -0.60 4.55 7.38
C PHE A 21 -1.15 3.12 7.44
N LEU A 22 -0.31 2.12 7.16
CA LEU A 22 -0.73 0.72 7.21
C LEU A 22 -1.30 0.34 8.58
N ARG A 23 -0.68 0.78 9.68
CA ARG A 23 -1.19 0.50 11.04
C ARG A 23 -2.59 1.07 11.29
N ARG A 24 -2.92 2.21 10.68
CA ARG A 24 -4.27 2.80 10.77
C ARG A 24 -5.25 2.03 9.88
N PHE A 25 -4.83 1.69 8.67
CA PHE A 25 -5.68 1.02 7.69
C PHE A 25 -6.00 -0.41 8.11
N SER A 26 -5.03 -1.15 8.64
CA SER A 26 -5.23 -2.52 9.14
C SER A 26 -6.28 -2.57 10.25
N LYS A 27 -6.28 -1.60 11.17
CA LYS A 27 -7.33 -1.48 12.19
C LYS A 27 -8.71 -1.22 11.59
N ALA A 28 -8.79 -0.35 10.59
CA ALA A 28 -10.07 -0.03 9.93
C ALA A 28 -10.59 -1.19 9.05
N ALA A 29 -9.69 -2.05 8.58
CA ALA A 29 -10.00 -3.25 7.80
C ALA A 29 -10.29 -4.48 8.68
N GLU A 30 -10.12 -4.37 10.00
CA GLU A 30 -10.11 -5.51 10.93
C GLU A 30 -9.18 -6.61 10.41
N ALA A 31 -7.97 -6.21 10.02
CA ALA A 31 -7.03 -7.10 9.37
C ALA A 31 -6.37 -8.06 10.37
N GLU A 32 -6.25 -9.33 9.99
CA GLU A 32 -5.53 -10.33 10.76
C GLU A 32 -4.01 -10.13 10.68
N ASP A 33 -3.27 -10.74 11.60
CA ASP A 33 -1.81 -10.60 11.66
C ASP A 33 -1.12 -11.02 10.36
N ILE A 34 -1.64 -12.06 9.69
CA ILE A 34 -1.11 -12.54 8.41
C ILE A 34 -1.32 -11.53 7.27
N GLU A 35 -2.44 -10.81 7.28
CA GLU A 35 -2.75 -9.76 6.31
C GLU A 35 -1.89 -8.52 6.56
N TYR A 36 -1.73 -8.15 7.81
CA TYR A 36 -0.82 -7.07 8.18
C TYR A 36 0.64 -7.39 7.85
N ALA A 37 1.07 -8.63 8.08
CA ALA A 37 2.42 -9.10 7.73
C ALA A 37 2.67 -9.08 6.22
N THR A 38 1.73 -9.61 5.44
CA THR A 38 1.81 -9.64 3.98
C THR A 38 1.76 -8.23 3.39
N SER A 39 0.97 -7.33 3.98
CA SER A 39 0.98 -5.92 3.59
C SER A 39 2.33 -5.24 3.82
N LYS A 40 3.03 -5.55 4.92
CA LYS A 40 4.40 -5.05 5.16
C LYS A 40 5.35 -5.55 4.09
N TYR A 41 5.26 -6.82 3.70
CA TYR A 41 6.06 -7.39 2.63
C TYR A 41 5.90 -6.61 1.32
N PHE A 42 4.67 -6.28 0.91
CA PHE A 42 4.43 -5.46 -0.28
C PHE A 42 4.95 -4.02 -0.15
N ILE A 43 4.92 -3.42 1.04
CA ILE A 43 5.54 -2.10 1.27
C ILE A 43 7.05 -2.18 1.09
N GLU A 44 7.71 -3.23 1.56
CA GLU A 44 9.16 -3.39 1.39
C GLU A 44 9.52 -3.64 -0.08
N LEU A 45 8.73 -4.44 -0.81
CA LEU A 45 8.90 -4.60 -2.26
C LEU A 45 8.76 -3.27 -3.01
N ALA A 46 7.81 -2.42 -2.60
CA ALA A 46 7.63 -1.10 -3.17
C ALA A 46 8.84 -0.17 -2.99
N ILE A 47 9.71 -0.39 -2.00
CA ILE A 47 10.93 0.42 -1.81
C ILE A 47 11.99 0.10 -2.87
N ILE A 48 12.02 -1.14 -3.35
CA ILE A 48 12.99 -1.60 -4.34
C ILE A 48 12.64 -1.06 -5.74
N GLU A 49 11.35 -0.91 -6.03
CA GLU A 49 10.87 -0.47 -7.33
C GLU A 49 10.97 1.05 -7.50
N SER A 50 11.88 1.49 -8.39
CA SER A 50 12.15 2.90 -8.63
C SER A 50 10.91 3.71 -9.08
N ASN A 51 10.03 3.08 -9.87
CA ASN A 51 8.80 3.71 -10.33
C ASN A 51 7.79 3.95 -9.21
N MET A 52 7.97 3.29 -8.06
CA MET A 52 7.08 3.41 -6.92
C MET A 52 7.37 4.65 -6.06
N ALA A 53 8.56 5.26 -6.22
CA ALA A 53 9.00 6.42 -5.43
C ALA A 53 8.13 7.67 -5.65
N TYR A 54 7.42 7.76 -6.78
CA TYR A 54 6.53 8.87 -7.13
C TYR A 54 5.20 8.85 -6.36
N TYR A 55 4.78 7.69 -5.84
CA TYR A 55 3.49 7.57 -5.15
C TYR A 55 3.58 8.03 -3.70
N LYS A 56 2.44 8.48 -3.17
CA LYS A 56 2.34 8.88 -1.77
C LYS A 56 2.51 7.64 -0.87
N PRO A 57 3.25 7.75 0.25
CA PRO A 57 3.37 6.65 1.22
C PRO A 57 2.03 6.07 1.69
N SER A 58 0.99 6.90 1.80
CA SER A 58 -0.37 6.47 2.14
C SER A 58 -1.06 5.69 1.02
N GLU A 59 -0.79 6.01 -0.24
CA GLU A 59 -1.33 5.29 -1.40
C GLU A 59 -0.69 3.90 -1.48
N ILE A 60 0.63 3.82 -1.32
CA ILE A 60 1.37 2.55 -1.26
C ILE A 60 0.79 1.65 -0.15
N ALA A 61 0.62 2.19 1.06
CA ALA A 61 0.05 1.43 2.18
C ALA A 61 -1.38 0.94 1.92
N ALA A 62 -2.23 1.74 1.27
CA ALA A 62 -3.58 1.35 0.91
C ALA A 62 -3.59 0.24 -0.15
N SER A 63 -2.78 0.38 -1.21
CA SER A 63 -2.62 -0.62 -2.26
C SER A 63 -2.07 -1.94 -1.74
N SER A 64 -1.05 -1.91 -0.89
CA SER A 64 -0.47 -3.09 -0.24
C SER A 64 -1.49 -3.82 0.63
N LEU A 65 -2.30 -3.09 1.40
CA LEU A 65 -3.35 -3.70 2.23
C LEU A 65 -4.47 -4.29 1.38
N PHE A 66 -4.96 -3.55 0.38
CA PHE A 66 -6.00 -4.03 -0.53
C PHE A 66 -5.58 -5.35 -1.21
N LEU A 67 -4.33 -5.42 -1.67
CA LEU A 67 -3.77 -6.60 -2.29
C LEU A 67 -3.68 -7.78 -1.31
N SER A 68 -3.19 -7.53 -0.10
CA SER A 68 -3.09 -8.55 0.94
C SER A 68 -4.45 -9.12 1.35
N LEU A 69 -5.47 -8.27 1.51
CA LEU A 69 -6.83 -8.68 1.86
C LEU A 69 -7.44 -9.56 0.77
N ASN A 70 -7.27 -9.16 -0.49
CA ASN A 70 -7.73 -9.95 -1.62
C ASN A 70 -7.07 -11.33 -1.68
N LEU A 71 -5.75 -11.39 -1.52
CA LEU A 71 -4.98 -12.64 -1.61
C LEU A 71 -5.33 -13.64 -0.50
N LEU A 72 -5.50 -13.17 0.74
CA LEU A 72 -5.60 -14.05 1.91
C LEU A 72 -7.03 -14.38 2.31
N ARG A 73 -8.00 -13.49 2.12
CA ARG A 73 -9.42 -13.76 2.44
C ARG A 73 -10.13 -14.58 1.36
N GLY A 74 -9.41 -15.05 0.34
CA GLY A 74 -9.97 -15.88 -0.73
C GLY A 74 -10.86 -15.14 -1.73
N TYR A 75 -10.93 -13.82 -1.66
CA TYR A 75 -11.62 -13.00 -2.66
C TYR A 75 -10.85 -12.90 -3.98
N ALA A 76 -9.53 -13.12 -3.95
CA ALA A 76 -8.72 -13.30 -5.14
C ALA A 76 -8.94 -14.71 -5.72
N LYS A 77 -9.85 -14.82 -6.68
CA LYS A 77 -9.63 -15.79 -7.75
C LYS A 77 -8.58 -15.16 -8.66
N LEU A 78 -7.30 -15.51 -8.52
CA LEU A 78 -6.21 -14.93 -9.32
C LEU A 78 -6.49 -14.91 -10.84
N ALA A 79 -7.35 -15.81 -11.33
CA ALA A 79 -7.80 -15.87 -12.72
C ALA A 79 -8.97 -14.92 -13.09
N MET A 80 -9.69 -14.35 -12.12
CA MET A 80 -10.96 -13.62 -12.31
C MET A 80 -10.90 -12.15 -11.86
N GLY A 81 -9.81 -11.74 -11.22
CA GLY A 81 -9.56 -10.35 -10.80
C GLY A 81 -9.63 -10.11 -9.30
N LEU A 82 -9.43 -8.85 -8.91
CA LEU A 82 -9.49 -8.36 -7.53
C LEU A 82 -10.93 -7.99 -7.17
N ASP A 83 -11.42 -8.44 -6.02
CA ASP A 83 -12.75 -8.13 -5.51
C ASP A 83 -12.75 -6.81 -4.73
N ASP A 84 -13.78 -6.01 -4.98
CA ASP A 84 -14.02 -4.75 -4.29
C ASP A 84 -14.68 -4.96 -2.92
N SER A 85 -15.29 -6.14 -2.69
CA SER A 85 -16.01 -6.46 -1.45
C SER A 85 -15.14 -6.37 -0.19
N CYS A 86 -13.83 -6.59 -0.33
CA CYS A 86 -12.88 -6.48 0.78
C CYS A 86 -12.65 -5.04 1.26
N TRP A 87 -13.04 -4.03 0.46
CA TRP A 87 -12.85 -2.62 0.80
C TRP A 87 -14.11 -2.02 1.40
N THR A 88 -14.22 -2.07 2.71
CA THR A 88 -15.41 -1.60 3.44
C THR A 88 -15.54 -0.07 3.41
N PRO A 89 -16.76 0.49 3.58
CA PRO A 89 -16.96 1.94 3.69
C PRO A 89 -16.16 2.56 4.84
N THR A 90 -15.98 1.83 5.94
CA THR A 90 -15.13 2.22 7.07
C THR A 90 -13.68 2.38 6.63
N LEU A 91 -13.15 1.40 5.91
CA LEU A 91 -11.78 1.45 5.40
C LEU A 91 -11.59 2.59 4.40
N GLN A 92 -12.53 2.82 3.49
CA GLN A 92 -12.52 3.98 2.59
C GLN A 92 -12.53 5.31 3.36
N TRP A 93 -13.31 5.42 4.44
CA TRP A 93 -13.35 6.62 5.27
C TRP A 93 -12.02 6.92 5.96
N TYR A 94 -11.38 5.90 6.55
CA TYR A 94 -10.11 6.07 7.28
C TYR A 94 -8.89 6.19 6.35
N SER A 95 -8.93 5.55 5.18
CA SER A 95 -7.85 5.63 4.17
C SER A 95 -7.96 6.85 3.26
N ARG A 96 -9.18 7.39 3.09
CA ARG A 96 -9.52 8.43 2.10
C ARG A 96 -9.32 8.00 0.65
N TYR A 97 -9.17 6.71 0.38
CA TYR A 97 -8.99 6.16 -0.97
C TYR A 97 -10.19 5.28 -1.35
N SER A 98 -10.76 5.54 -2.53
CA SER A 98 -11.75 4.65 -3.14
C SER A 98 -11.05 3.51 -3.87
N VAL A 99 -11.75 2.39 -4.07
CA VAL A 99 -11.20 1.25 -4.82
C VAL A 99 -10.86 1.64 -6.26
N GLU A 100 -11.71 2.46 -6.87
CA GLU A 100 -11.48 3.03 -8.20
C GLU A 100 -10.17 3.81 -8.29
N HIS A 101 -9.88 4.61 -7.25
CA HIS A 101 -8.61 5.36 -7.19
C HIS A 101 -7.41 4.43 -7.10
N ILE A 102 -7.51 3.34 -6.35
CA ILE A 102 -6.41 2.39 -6.16
C ILE A 102 -6.18 1.55 -7.44
N LYS A 103 -7.26 1.14 -8.12
CA LYS A 103 -7.21 0.27 -9.32
C LYS A 103 -6.86 0.96 -10.63
N GLN A 104 -6.82 2.29 -10.68
CA GLN A 104 -6.51 3.03 -11.91
C GLN A 104 -5.15 2.62 -12.52
N PRO A 105 -5.04 2.47 -13.86
CA PRO A 105 -3.84 1.96 -14.56
C PRO A 105 -2.58 2.85 -14.52
N GLY A 106 -2.48 3.79 -13.58
CA GLY A 106 -1.31 4.64 -13.34
C GLY A 106 -1.07 4.88 -11.85
N ARG A 107 -1.43 3.90 -11.04
CA ARG A 107 -1.37 3.94 -9.57
C ARG A 107 -0.45 2.87 -9.03
N SER A 108 -0.25 2.92 -7.72
CA SER A 108 0.61 1.98 -6.99
C SER A 108 0.19 0.50 -7.12
N LEU A 109 -1.11 0.17 -7.18
CA LEU A 109 -1.57 -1.23 -7.18
C LEU A 109 -1.18 -2.04 -8.44
N PRO A 110 -1.41 -1.57 -9.69
CA PRO A 110 -0.98 -2.30 -10.88
C PRO A 110 0.52 -2.60 -10.92
N LEU A 111 1.35 -1.67 -10.44
CA LEU A 111 2.79 -1.89 -10.34
C LEU A 111 3.12 -2.97 -9.30
N LEU A 112 2.48 -2.97 -8.13
CA LEU A 112 2.63 -4.04 -7.15
C LEU A 112 2.22 -5.42 -7.69
N LEU A 113 1.17 -5.50 -8.50
CA LEU A 113 0.75 -6.76 -9.13
C LEU A 113 1.82 -7.29 -10.11
N SER A 114 2.46 -6.40 -10.87
CA SER A 114 3.53 -6.77 -11.79
C SER A 114 4.75 -7.35 -11.06
N LEU A 115 5.03 -6.90 -9.84
CA LEU A 115 6.13 -7.42 -9.01
C LEU A 115 5.87 -8.84 -8.48
N ILE A 116 4.60 -9.29 -8.46
CA ILE A 116 4.22 -10.63 -7.99
C ILE A 116 4.28 -11.67 -9.11
N HIS A 117 4.17 -11.25 -10.38
CA HIS A 117 4.09 -12.14 -11.56
C HIS A 117 5.46 -12.43 -12.20
N ILE A 118 6.53 -12.55 -11.39
CA ILE A 118 7.84 -13.06 -11.86
C ILE A 118 7.83 -14.59 -11.81
#